data_AF-A0A3Q0IV02-F1
#
_entry.id   AF-A0A3Q0IV02-F1
#
_cell.length_a   1.000
_cell.length_b   1.000
_cell.length_c   1.000
_cell.angle_alpha   90.00
_cell.angle_beta   90.00
_cell.angle_gamma   90.00
#
_symmetry.space_group_name_H-M   'P 1'
#
loop_
_entity.id
_entity.type
_entity.pdbx_description
1 polymer ?
#
loop_
_entity_poly.entity_id
_entity_poly.type
_entity_poly.pdbx_seq_one_letter_code
_entity_poly.pdbx_strand_id
1 'polypeptide(L)'
;MLRVVALRTQPLCSKGADSLEECKKLEFNNKVEVLVPCISHLFKHVCTSQDASCVAKIVTNVNSHACKTESQKVLVASVRAALISHGSTLDPVLLDSVIDSVLDDLSEASHPVLVCSYRALASFAYLDHQQVGRHKDAVLDALMRGIEKYDPEYQEVALEAMTGLGLLLPQLPHNSLAPIIIPLSITLKPFFEKEMVTLRCKALQVFGQLTTFHISSEKESLREQLLGNLVCFLMYINETNSEVSNSGNK
;
A
#
# COMPACT_ATOMS: atom_id res chain seq x y z
N MET A 1 23.36 9.21 21.46
CA MET A 1 24.10 8.50 20.39
C MET A 1 23.66 7.03 20.44
N LEU A 2 22.60 6.66 19.74
CA LEU A 2 22.05 5.30 19.72
C LEU A 2 22.91 4.42 18.80
N ARG A 3 23.54 3.38 19.37
CA ARG A 3 24.28 2.36 18.62
C ARG A 3 23.30 1.43 17.89
N VAL A 4 23.05 1.72 16.62
CA VAL A 4 22.37 0.84 15.64
C VAL A 4 23.32 -0.29 15.19
N VAL A 5 23.96 -1.00 16.14
CA VAL A 5 25.09 -1.90 15.81
C VAL A 5 24.76 -3.40 15.95
N ALA A 6 23.59 -3.79 16.45
CA ALA A 6 23.34 -5.21 16.80
C ALA A 6 22.49 -6.03 15.80
N LEU A 7 22.37 -5.63 14.53
CA LEU A 7 21.66 -6.43 13.51
C LEU A 7 22.57 -6.92 12.37
N ARG A 8 23.90 -6.90 12.57
CA ARG A 8 24.80 -7.65 11.68
C ARG A 8 24.83 -9.11 12.11
N THR A 9 24.28 -9.95 11.24
CA THR A 9 24.67 -11.35 11.01
C THR A 9 24.57 -12.30 12.20
N GLN A 10 23.37 -12.81 12.54
CA GLN A 10 23.19 -14.03 13.33
C GLN A 10 21.94 -14.82 12.88
N PRO A 11 21.90 -16.16 13.04
CA PRO A 11 20.80 -16.99 12.53
C PRO A 11 19.53 -16.70 13.34
N LEU A 12 18.52 -16.15 12.66
CA LEU A 12 17.42 -15.40 13.28
C LEU A 12 16.30 -16.25 13.91
N CYS A 13 16.34 -17.58 13.78
CA CYS A 13 15.09 -18.35 13.89
C CYS A 13 14.68 -18.77 15.31
N SER A 14 15.60 -18.73 16.28
CA SER A 14 15.25 -18.89 17.72
C SER A 14 15.21 -17.56 18.46
N LYS A 15 16.04 -16.58 18.08
CA LYS A 15 16.16 -15.28 18.77
C LYS A 15 15.32 -14.15 18.16
N GLY A 16 14.69 -14.36 17.01
CA GLY A 16 13.81 -13.35 16.39
C GLY A 16 12.55 -13.08 17.22
N ALA A 17 11.98 -14.11 17.84
CA ALA A 17 10.88 -13.97 18.80
C ALA A 17 11.32 -13.23 20.08
N ASP A 18 12.51 -13.55 20.60
CA ASP A 18 13.11 -12.84 21.75
C ASP A 18 13.43 -11.38 21.42
N SER A 19 13.84 -11.09 20.18
CA SER A 19 14.10 -9.73 19.70
C SER A 19 12.79 -8.91 19.60
N LEU A 20 11.67 -9.55 19.25
CA LEU A 20 10.35 -8.92 19.26
C LEU A 20 9.85 -8.68 20.69
N GLU A 21 10.21 -9.57 21.62
CA GLU A 21 9.94 -9.40 23.06
C GLU A 21 10.80 -8.31 23.70
N GLU A 22 12.03 -8.11 23.23
CA GLU A 22 12.83 -6.92 23.55
C GLU A 22 12.24 -5.64 22.94
N CYS A 23 11.66 -5.70 21.74
CA CYS A 23 10.90 -4.58 21.16
C CYS A 23 9.67 -4.19 22.01
N LYS A 24 9.10 -5.11 22.82
CA LYS A 24 8.03 -4.76 23.79
C LYS A 24 8.53 -3.85 24.92
N LYS A 25 9.84 -3.87 25.23
CA LYS A 25 10.48 -3.08 26.31
C LYS A 25 11.01 -1.74 25.82
N LEU A 26 11.05 -1.51 24.51
CA LEU A 26 11.48 -0.25 23.95
C LEU A 26 10.30 0.72 23.95
N GLU A 27 10.31 1.67 24.89
CA GLU A 27 9.56 2.91 24.74
C GLU A 27 10.14 3.65 23.53
N PHE A 28 9.49 3.49 22.37
CA PHE A 28 9.88 4.17 21.15
C PHE A 28 9.55 5.66 21.27
N ASN A 29 10.43 6.40 21.93
CA ASN A 29 10.39 7.86 21.98
C ASN A 29 10.52 8.43 20.55
N ASN A 30 9.38 8.83 19.98
CA ASN A 30 9.22 9.78 18.88
C ASN A 30 9.94 9.50 17.53
N LYS A 31 10.34 8.26 17.22
CA LYS A 31 10.97 7.92 15.92
C LYS A 31 10.44 6.64 15.28
N VAL A 32 9.13 6.42 15.34
CA VAL A 32 8.47 5.27 14.70
C VAL A 32 8.72 5.25 13.18
N GLU A 33 8.78 6.42 12.53
CA GLU A 33 9.03 6.56 11.08
C GLU A 33 10.38 5.99 10.61
N VAL A 34 11.41 6.02 11.46
CA VAL A 34 12.73 5.46 11.13
C VAL A 34 12.74 3.93 11.29
N LEU A 35 11.84 3.41 12.12
CA LEU A 35 11.79 1.99 12.44
C LEU A 35 11.05 1.19 11.35
N VAL A 36 10.03 1.78 10.71
CA VAL A 36 9.24 1.12 9.65
C VAL A 36 10.12 0.54 8.54
N PRO A 37 11.05 1.31 7.92
CA PRO A 37 11.94 0.76 6.88
C PRO A 37 12.89 -0.32 7.40
N CYS A 38 13.38 -0.20 8.64
CA CYS A 38 14.27 -1.19 9.26
C CYS A 38 13.55 -2.52 9.49
N ILE A 39 12.28 -2.49 9.89
CA ILE A 39 11.44 -3.67 10.06
C ILE A 39 11.19 -4.33 8.72
N SER A 40 10.82 -3.57 7.70
CA SER A 40 10.64 -4.11 6.34
C SER A 40 11.90 -4.82 5.85
N HIS A 41 13.08 -4.26 6.12
CA HIS A 41 14.35 -4.88 5.74
C HIS A 41 14.70 -6.12 6.58
N LEU A 42 14.40 -6.13 7.88
CA LEU A 42 14.62 -7.27 8.76
C LEU A 42 13.69 -8.44 8.36
N PHE A 43 12.41 -8.15 8.13
CA PHE A 43 11.43 -9.15 7.71
C PHE A 43 11.71 -9.70 6.32
N LYS A 44 12.23 -8.88 5.41
CA LYS A 44 12.76 -9.37 4.13
C LYS A 44 13.80 -10.47 4.34
N HIS A 45 14.74 -10.28 5.28
CA HIS A 45 15.74 -11.30 5.61
C HIS A 45 15.13 -12.54 6.28
N VAL A 46 14.19 -12.37 7.21
CA VAL A 46 13.51 -13.48 7.89
C VAL A 46 12.72 -14.34 6.90
N CYS A 47 11.92 -13.72 6.03
CA CYS A 47 11.14 -14.44 5.02
C CYS A 47 12.03 -15.17 3.99
N THR A 48 13.21 -14.61 3.67
CA THR A 48 14.19 -15.31 2.80
C THR A 48 14.94 -16.44 3.49
N SER A 49 14.96 -16.49 4.82
CA SER A 49 15.73 -17.47 5.60
C SER A 49 15.02 -18.82 5.85
N GLN A 50 13.89 -19.07 5.19
CA GLN A 50 13.22 -20.38 5.03
C GLN A 50 12.66 -21.10 6.27
N ASP A 51 12.75 -20.56 7.48
CA ASP A 51 12.09 -21.20 8.64
C ASP A 51 10.61 -20.80 8.74
N ALA A 52 9.76 -21.50 7.97
CA ALA A 52 8.30 -21.32 7.95
C ALA A 52 7.65 -21.38 9.35
N SER A 53 8.23 -22.16 10.27
CA SER A 53 7.78 -22.24 11.68
C SER A 53 8.02 -20.94 12.46
N CYS A 54 9.10 -20.20 12.16
CA CYS A 54 9.40 -18.92 12.79
C CYS A 54 8.41 -17.85 12.30
N VAL A 55 8.16 -17.80 11.00
CA VAL A 55 7.21 -16.85 10.40
C VAL A 55 5.79 -17.07 10.93
N ALA A 56 5.33 -18.33 11.03
CA ALA A 56 4.03 -18.66 11.61
C ALA A 56 3.87 -18.23 13.08
N LYS A 57 4.92 -18.35 13.90
CA LYS A 57 4.93 -17.86 15.27
C LYS A 57 4.88 -16.34 15.34
N ILE A 58 5.54 -15.65 14.40
CA ILE A 58 5.48 -14.20 14.34
C ILE A 58 4.07 -13.75 13.96
N VAL A 59 3.46 -14.34 12.92
CA VAL A 59 2.08 -14.02 12.51
C VAL A 59 1.08 -14.23 13.64
N THR A 60 1.14 -15.38 14.32
CA THR A 60 0.22 -15.67 15.43
C THR A 60 0.39 -14.72 16.61
N ASN A 61 1.61 -14.33 16.96
CA ASN A 61 1.84 -13.29 17.95
C ASN A 61 1.29 -11.93 17.49
N VAL A 62 1.62 -11.50 16.28
CA VAL A 62 1.20 -10.20 15.74
C VAL A 62 -0.33 -10.08 15.63
N ASN A 63 -1.04 -11.18 15.38
CA ASN A 63 -2.50 -11.19 15.30
C ASN A 63 -3.20 -11.39 16.64
N SER A 64 -2.55 -12.01 17.64
CA SER A 64 -3.16 -12.26 18.97
C SER A 64 -2.93 -11.16 20.00
N HIS A 65 -1.92 -10.30 19.82
CA HIS A 65 -1.61 -9.27 20.81
C HIS A 65 -2.50 -8.03 20.63
N ALA A 66 -3.34 -7.75 21.64
CA ALA A 66 -4.06 -6.49 21.74
C ALA A 66 -3.07 -5.33 21.95
N CYS A 67 -2.87 -4.53 20.90
CA CYS A 67 -1.96 -3.39 20.94
C CYS A 67 -2.54 -2.28 21.83
N LYS A 68 -1.81 -1.88 22.88
CA LYS A 68 -2.28 -0.89 23.86
C LYS A 68 -1.81 0.53 23.54
N THR A 69 -0.76 0.66 22.74
CA THR A 69 -0.15 1.96 22.38
C THR A 69 -0.14 2.15 20.87
N GLU A 70 -0.21 3.40 20.42
CA GLU A 70 -0.18 3.73 18.99
C GLU A 70 1.12 3.26 18.31
N SER A 71 2.27 3.38 18.98
CA SER A 71 3.54 2.88 18.44
C SER A 71 3.55 1.38 18.20
N GLN A 72 2.86 0.59 19.04
CA GLN A 72 2.71 -0.85 18.85
C GLN A 72 1.79 -1.16 17.66
N LYS A 73 0.69 -0.40 17.48
CA LYS A 73 -0.21 -0.58 16.33
C LYS A 73 0.52 -0.32 15.01
N VAL A 74 1.31 0.75 14.94
CA VAL A 74 2.10 1.08 13.74
C VAL A 74 3.17 0.02 13.47
N LEU A 75 3.83 -0.49 14.51
CA LEU A 75 4.79 -1.58 14.40
C LEU A 75 4.14 -2.83 13.81
N VAL A 76 2.99 -3.23 14.36
CA VAL A 76 2.23 -4.39 13.90
C VAL A 76 1.78 -4.23 12.46
N ALA A 77 1.22 -3.08 12.08
CA ALA A 77 0.82 -2.79 10.71
C ALA A 77 2.02 -2.85 9.74
N SER A 78 3.18 -2.33 10.16
CA SER A 78 4.41 -2.38 9.37
C SER A 78 4.94 -3.81 9.16
N VAL A 79 4.82 -4.65 10.19
CA VAL A 79 5.18 -6.08 10.09
C VAL A 79 4.23 -6.80 9.14
N ARG A 80 2.91 -6.59 9.26
CA ARG A 80 1.90 -7.16 8.34
C ARG A 80 2.14 -6.72 6.90
N ALA A 81 2.48 -5.45 6.67
CA ALA A 81 2.86 -4.94 5.36
C ALA A 81 4.05 -5.70 4.77
N ALA A 82 5.12 -5.88 5.55
CA ALA A 82 6.30 -6.62 5.12
C ALA A 82 6.00 -8.10 4.83
N LEU A 83 5.10 -8.72 5.59
CA LEU A 83 4.66 -10.10 5.36
C LEU A 83 3.91 -10.23 4.04
N ILE A 84 3.00 -9.30 3.72
CA ILE A 84 2.26 -9.30 2.45
C ILE A 84 3.21 -9.08 1.27
N SER A 85 4.18 -8.16 1.37
CA SER A 85 5.19 -7.95 0.32
C SER A 85 6.06 -9.19 0.04
N HIS A 86 6.13 -10.13 0.99
CA HIS A 86 6.87 -11.39 0.86
C HIS A 86 5.94 -12.62 0.91
N GLY A 87 4.66 -12.44 0.58
CA GLY A 87 3.62 -13.45 0.79
C GLY A 87 3.83 -14.77 0.03
N SER A 88 4.67 -14.81 -1.01
CA SER A 88 5.03 -16.04 -1.73
C SER A 88 5.78 -17.07 -0.89
N THR A 89 6.35 -16.66 0.25
CA THR A 89 7.05 -17.54 1.20
C THR A 89 6.17 -18.00 2.36
N LEU A 90 4.96 -17.44 2.48
CA LEU A 90 4.05 -17.69 3.59
C LEU A 90 3.04 -18.77 3.24
N ASP A 91 2.60 -19.51 4.26
CA ASP A 91 1.46 -20.41 4.10
C ASP A 91 0.21 -19.61 3.68
N PRO A 92 -0.53 -20.05 2.64
CA PRO A 92 -1.72 -19.36 2.16
C PRO A 92 -2.74 -18.99 3.24
N VAL A 93 -2.96 -19.85 4.23
CA VAL A 93 -3.95 -19.62 5.29
C VAL A 93 -3.48 -18.51 6.24
N LEU A 94 -2.18 -18.47 6.52
CA LEU A 94 -1.59 -17.39 7.31
C LEU A 94 -1.60 -16.06 6.56
N LEU A 95 -1.36 -16.08 5.25
CA LEU A 95 -1.44 -14.90 4.40
C LEU A 95 -2.86 -14.33 4.37
N ASP A 96 -3.87 -15.19 4.20
CA ASP A 96 -5.29 -14.82 4.23
C ASP A 96 -5.62 -14.11 5.57
N SER A 97 -5.24 -14.71 6.71
CA SER A 97 -5.45 -14.12 8.03
C SER A 97 -4.76 -12.75 8.22
N VAL A 98 -3.57 -12.56 7.64
CA VAL A 98 -2.85 -11.28 7.70
C VAL A 98 -3.57 -10.22 6.86
N ILE A 99 -4.06 -10.57 5.67
CA ILE A 99 -4.81 -9.67 4.80
C ILE A 99 -6.10 -9.23 5.48
N ASP A 100 -6.87 -10.17 6.04
CA ASP A 100 -8.10 -9.87 6.77
C ASP A 100 -7.83 -8.91 7.94
N SER A 101 -6.75 -9.16 8.69
CA SER A 101 -6.35 -8.28 9.81
C SER A 101 -6.00 -6.85 9.33
N VAL A 102 -5.34 -6.72 8.17
CA VAL A 102 -5.02 -5.40 7.59
C VAL A 102 -6.27 -4.68 7.13
N LEU A 103 -7.24 -5.39 6.55
CA LEU A 103 -8.52 -4.82 6.13
C LEU A 103 -9.35 -4.36 7.33
N ASP A 104 -9.34 -5.12 8.42
CA ASP A 104 -9.99 -4.77 9.69
C ASP A 104 -9.37 -3.51 10.31
N ASP A 105 -8.04 -3.38 10.27
CA ASP A 105 -7.33 -2.21 10.81
C ASP A 105 -7.79 -0.89 10.16
N LEU A 106 -8.27 -0.90 8.91
CA LEU A 106 -8.64 0.33 8.17
C LEU A 106 -9.82 1.10 8.77
N SER A 107 -10.65 0.47 9.59
CA SER A 107 -11.89 1.09 10.07
C SER A 107 -11.67 2.04 11.25
N GLU A 108 -10.70 1.74 12.13
CA GLU A 108 -10.51 2.43 13.43
C GLU A 108 -9.03 2.82 13.67
N ALA A 109 -8.25 2.97 12.59
CA ALA A 109 -6.81 3.24 12.67
C ALA A 109 -6.45 4.73 12.74
N SER A 110 -5.33 5.01 13.40
CA SER A 110 -4.64 6.30 13.30
C SER A 110 -3.94 6.46 11.95
N HIS A 111 -3.66 7.70 11.54
CA HIS A 111 -3.03 8.00 10.24
C HIS A 111 -1.80 7.15 9.92
N PRO A 112 -0.80 6.98 10.82
CA PRO A 112 0.39 6.20 10.49
C PRO A 112 0.10 4.71 10.29
N VAL A 113 -0.92 4.18 10.98
CA VAL A 113 -1.39 2.81 10.78
C VAL A 113 -2.07 2.70 9.41
N LEU A 114 -2.94 3.64 9.04
CA LEU A 114 -3.57 3.68 7.71
C LEU A 114 -2.55 3.70 6.59
N VAL A 115 -1.52 4.55 6.68
CA VAL A 115 -0.44 4.61 5.67
C VAL A 115 0.26 3.25 5.53
N CYS A 116 0.56 2.57 6.64
CA CYS A 116 1.18 1.24 6.60
C CYS A 116 0.23 0.19 6.00
N SER A 117 -1.05 0.22 6.36
CA SER A 117 -2.07 -0.71 5.86
C SER A 117 -2.33 -0.52 4.37
N TYR A 118 -2.47 0.70 3.87
CA TYR A 118 -2.63 0.95 2.43
C TYR A 118 -1.39 0.55 1.63
N ARG A 119 -0.18 0.77 2.16
CA ARG A 119 1.06 0.29 1.56
C ARG A 119 1.12 -1.25 1.52
N ALA A 120 0.63 -1.91 2.57
CA ALA A 120 0.48 -3.36 2.59
C ALA A 120 -0.45 -3.85 1.48
N LEU A 121 -1.61 -3.21 1.33
CA LEU A 121 -2.57 -3.49 0.27
C LEU A 121 -2.02 -3.19 -1.12
N ALA A 122 -1.14 -2.20 -1.29
CA ALA A 122 -0.46 -1.98 -2.56
C ALA A 122 0.47 -3.16 -2.92
N SER A 123 1.11 -3.77 -1.92
CA SER A 123 1.97 -4.94 -2.11
C SER A 123 1.19 -6.22 -2.45
N PHE A 124 -0.11 -6.25 -2.19
CA PHE A 124 -1.00 -7.37 -2.55
C PHE A 124 -0.96 -7.69 -4.05
N ALA A 125 -0.75 -6.68 -4.91
CA ALA A 125 -0.66 -6.85 -6.36
C ALA A 125 0.53 -7.72 -6.83
N TYR A 126 1.51 -7.98 -5.96
CA TYR A 126 2.66 -8.85 -6.25
C TYR A 126 2.45 -10.31 -5.85
N LEU A 127 1.30 -10.65 -5.26
CA LEU A 127 0.97 -12.03 -4.89
C LEU A 127 0.54 -12.85 -6.11
N ASP A 128 0.53 -14.18 -5.94
CA ASP A 128 0.09 -15.10 -7.00
C ASP A 128 -1.38 -14.85 -7.37
N HIS A 129 -1.74 -15.08 -8.64
CA HIS A 129 -3.08 -14.82 -9.18
C HIS A 129 -4.20 -15.54 -8.39
N GLN A 130 -3.92 -16.70 -7.79
CA GLN A 130 -4.88 -17.39 -6.93
C GLN A 130 -5.15 -16.63 -5.64
N GLN A 131 -4.13 -16.03 -5.02
CA GLN A 131 -4.25 -15.23 -3.80
C GLN A 131 -4.91 -13.89 -4.10
N VAL A 132 -4.49 -13.23 -5.19
CA VAL A 132 -5.11 -12.01 -5.68
C VAL A 132 -6.61 -12.24 -5.91
N GLY A 133 -6.97 -13.34 -6.57
CA GLY A 133 -8.35 -13.69 -6.87
C GLY A 133 -9.27 -13.86 -5.65
N ARG A 134 -8.74 -14.22 -4.47
CA ARG A 134 -9.55 -14.41 -3.26
C ARG A 134 -9.96 -13.10 -2.60
N HIS A 135 -9.02 -12.16 -2.50
CA HIS A 135 -9.23 -10.90 -1.75
C HIS A 135 -9.38 -9.67 -2.64
N LYS A 136 -9.26 -9.80 -3.97
CA LYS A 136 -9.28 -8.67 -4.91
C LYS A 136 -10.43 -7.69 -4.69
N ASP A 137 -11.64 -8.18 -4.45
CA ASP A 137 -12.82 -7.31 -4.36
C ASP A 137 -12.79 -6.50 -3.05
N ALA A 138 -12.38 -7.11 -1.95
CA ALA A 138 -12.21 -6.45 -0.66
C ALA A 138 -11.04 -5.46 -0.66
N VAL A 139 -9.91 -5.83 -1.27
CA VAL A 139 -8.72 -4.97 -1.41
C VAL A 139 -9.02 -3.79 -2.33
N LEU A 140 -9.72 -4.01 -3.43
CA LEU A 140 -10.12 -2.97 -4.37
C LEU A 140 -11.06 -1.95 -3.71
N ASP A 141 -12.10 -2.43 -3.01
CA ASP A 141 -13.01 -1.57 -2.23
C ASP A 141 -12.25 -0.75 -1.18
N ALA A 142 -11.36 -1.39 -0.42
CA ALA A 142 -10.52 -0.72 0.56
C ALA A 142 -9.69 0.42 -0.08
N LEU A 143 -8.99 0.14 -1.18
CA LEU A 143 -8.18 1.16 -1.86
C LEU A 143 -9.04 2.31 -2.41
N MET A 144 -10.25 2.03 -2.94
CA MET A 144 -11.18 3.07 -3.35
C MET A 144 -11.60 3.95 -2.17
N ARG A 145 -11.96 3.34 -1.03
CA ARG A 145 -12.28 4.08 0.21
C ARG A 145 -11.12 4.96 0.69
N GLY A 146 -9.88 4.53 0.49
CA GLY A 146 -8.69 5.32 0.82
C GLY A 146 -8.56 6.61 0.01
N ILE A 147 -9.07 6.62 -1.23
CA ILE A 147 -9.13 7.84 -2.06
C ILE A 147 -10.36 8.69 -1.70
N GLU A 148 -11.52 8.06 -1.48
CA GLU A 148 -12.77 8.75 -1.16
C GLU A 148 -12.70 9.49 0.18
N LYS A 149 -12.01 8.92 1.17
CA LYS A 149 -11.77 9.53 2.49
C LYS A 149 -10.57 10.47 2.49
N TYR A 150 -10.27 11.11 1.36
CA TYR A 150 -9.14 12.03 1.27
C TYR A 150 -9.20 13.14 2.31
N ASP A 151 -8.09 13.31 3.02
CA ASP A 151 -7.86 14.37 3.99
C ASP A 151 -6.63 15.20 3.56
N PRO A 152 -6.77 16.52 3.37
CA PRO A 152 -5.65 17.40 3.02
C PRO A 152 -4.47 17.38 4.00
N GLU A 153 -4.69 17.05 5.27
CA GLU A 153 -3.64 16.92 6.29
C GLU A 153 -2.89 15.59 6.19
N TYR A 154 -3.49 14.60 5.53
CA TYR A 154 -3.06 13.20 5.50
C TYR A 154 -3.00 12.64 4.08
N GLN A 155 -2.35 13.38 3.19
CA GLN A 155 -2.30 13.10 1.75
C GLN A 155 -1.63 11.76 1.42
N GLU A 156 -0.78 11.24 2.31
CA GLU A 156 -0.07 9.98 2.12
C GLU A 156 -1.03 8.78 2.00
N VAL A 157 -2.17 8.81 2.69
CA VAL A 157 -3.16 7.73 2.63
C VAL A 157 -3.71 7.58 1.22
N ALA A 158 -4.15 8.69 0.62
CA ALA A 158 -4.65 8.69 -0.75
C ALA A 158 -3.54 8.33 -1.75
N LEU A 159 -2.30 8.76 -1.50
CA LEU A 159 -1.16 8.42 -2.35
C LEU A 159 -0.85 6.91 -2.35
N GLU A 160 -0.82 6.28 -1.18
CA GLU A 160 -0.60 4.83 -1.06
C GLU A 160 -1.78 4.04 -1.66
N ALA A 161 -3.01 4.51 -1.45
CA ALA A 161 -4.21 3.91 -2.04
C ALA A 161 -4.20 3.96 -3.59
N MET A 162 -3.87 5.12 -4.18
CA MET A 162 -3.71 5.25 -5.63
C MET A 162 -2.55 4.40 -6.17
N THR A 163 -1.46 4.30 -5.40
CA THR A 163 -0.33 3.44 -5.76
C THR A 163 -0.75 1.99 -5.81
N GLY A 164 -1.51 1.52 -4.80
CA GLY A 164 -2.06 0.18 -4.78
C GLY A 164 -3.02 -0.09 -5.94
N LEU A 165 -3.93 0.84 -6.25
CA LEU A 165 -4.83 0.71 -7.40
C LEU A 165 -4.05 0.61 -8.72
N GLY A 166 -3.03 1.44 -8.91
CA GLY A 166 -2.24 1.42 -10.13
C GLY A 166 -1.46 0.11 -10.34
N LEU A 167 -1.15 -0.61 -9.26
CA LEU A 167 -0.52 -1.94 -9.29
C LEU A 167 -1.55 -3.08 -9.42
N LEU A 168 -2.71 -2.94 -8.80
CA LEU A 168 -3.74 -3.99 -8.75
C LEU A 168 -4.57 -4.06 -10.04
N LEU A 169 -4.96 -2.92 -10.62
CA LEU A 169 -5.85 -2.88 -11.80
C LEU A 169 -5.37 -3.76 -12.97
N PRO A 170 -4.07 -3.78 -13.33
CA PRO A 170 -3.57 -4.64 -14.41
C PRO A 170 -3.65 -6.16 -14.11
N GLN A 171 -3.80 -6.56 -12.84
CA GLN A 171 -3.91 -7.96 -12.43
C GLN A 171 -5.35 -8.47 -12.46
N LEU A 172 -6.34 -7.58 -12.63
CA LEU A 172 -7.75 -7.93 -12.58
C LEU A 172 -8.29 -8.26 -13.99
N PRO A 173 -9.19 -9.25 -14.11
CA PRO A 173 -9.84 -9.55 -15.37
C PRO A 173 -10.76 -8.39 -15.78
N HIS A 174 -10.82 -8.07 -17.07
CA HIS A 174 -11.63 -6.96 -17.61
C HIS A 174 -13.10 -6.97 -17.13
N ASN A 175 -13.72 -8.14 -16.98
CA ASN A 175 -15.10 -8.25 -16.53
C ASN A 175 -15.31 -7.75 -15.09
N SER A 176 -14.31 -7.88 -14.22
CA SER A 176 -14.36 -7.33 -12.86
C SER A 176 -14.13 -5.82 -12.83
N LEU A 177 -13.54 -5.25 -13.89
CA LEU A 177 -13.19 -3.83 -13.97
C LEU A 177 -14.35 -2.96 -14.47
N ALA A 178 -15.27 -3.50 -15.26
CA ALA A 178 -16.43 -2.74 -15.75
C ALA A 178 -17.13 -1.91 -14.64
N PRO A 179 -17.68 -2.51 -13.58
CA PRO A 179 -18.46 -1.76 -12.60
C PRO A 179 -17.68 -0.65 -11.86
N ILE A 180 -16.35 -0.64 -11.91
CA ILE A 180 -15.50 0.31 -11.17
C ILE A 180 -14.92 1.43 -12.02
N ILE A 181 -14.87 1.30 -13.36
CA ILE A 181 -14.16 2.27 -14.21
C ILE A 181 -14.77 3.66 -14.08
N ILE A 182 -16.10 3.76 -14.18
CA ILE A 182 -16.78 5.06 -14.07
C ILE A 182 -16.73 5.63 -12.65
N PRO A 183 -17.07 4.89 -11.58
CA PRO A 183 -16.92 5.38 -10.21
C PRO A 183 -15.50 5.87 -9.90
N LEU A 184 -14.48 5.08 -10.23
CA LEU A 184 -13.09 5.45 -9.96
C LEU A 184 -12.66 6.67 -10.79
N SER A 185 -13.11 6.78 -12.04
CA SER A 185 -12.85 7.96 -12.87
C SER A 185 -13.37 9.26 -12.24
N ILE A 186 -14.57 9.21 -11.67
CA ILE A 186 -15.18 10.36 -10.98
C ILE A 186 -14.41 10.67 -9.69
N THR A 187 -14.07 9.64 -8.91
CA THR A 187 -13.32 9.78 -7.65
C THR A 187 -11.92 10.35 -7.86
N LEU A 188 -11.26 10.09 -9.00
CA LEU A 188 -9.92 10.60 -9.32
C LEU A 188 -9.92 12.06 -9.80
N LYS A 189 -11.03 12.56 -10.33
CA LYS A 189 -11.11 13.90 -10.95
C LYS A 189 -10.62 15.04 -10.04
N PRO A 190 -10.97 15.11 -8.74
CA PRO A 190 -10.50 16.18 -7.85
C PRO A 190 -8.97 16.21 -7.66
N PHE A 191 -8.26 15.16 -8.07
CA PHE A 191 -6.81 15.04 -7.89
C PHE A 191 -6.00 15.54 -9.08
N PHE A 192 -6.63 15.77 -10.24
CA PHE A 192 -5.93 16.23 -11.45
C PHE A 192 -5.40 17.66 -11.34
N GLU A 193 -5.92 18.44 -10.39
CA GLU A 193 -5.57 19.85 -10.18
C GLU A 193 -4.93 20.09 -8.80
N LYS A 194 -4.49 19.04 -8.10
CA LYS A 194 -3.82 19.19 -6.80
C LYS A 194 -2.42 19.76 -6.98
N GLU A 195 -2.03 20.66 -6.06
CA GLU A 195 -0.69 21.26 -6.01
C GLU A 195 0.41 20.20 -5.80
N MET A 196 0.11 19.14 -5.03
CA MET A 196 1.03 18.04 -4.82
C MET A 196 1.23 17.24 -6.12
N VAL A 197 2.33 17.50 -6.81
CA VAL A 197 2.67 16.90 -8.10
C VAL A 197 2.61 15.36 -8.05
N THR A 198 3.10 14.74 -6.99
CA THR A 198 3.11 13.27 -6.84
C THR A 198 1.70 12.67 -6.82
N LEU A 199 0.77 13.29 -6.09
CA LEU A 199 -0.61 12.84 -5.99
C LEU A 199 -1.34 13.00 -7.32
N ARG A 200 -1.14 14.15 -7.98
CA ARG A 200 -1.66 14.43 -9.31
C ARG A 200 -1.14 13.43 -10.36
N CYS A 201 0.18 13.19 -10.39
CA CYS A 201 0.79 12.20 -11.28
C CYS A 201 0.21 10.80 -11.05
N LYS A 202 0.00 10.40 -9.80
CA LYS A 202 -0.58 9.09 -9.49
C LYS A 202 -2.04 8.99 -9.91
N ALA A 203 -2.84 10.02 -9.67
CA ALA A 203 -4.23 10.04 -10.14
C ALA A 203 -4.31 9.94 -11.67
N LEU A 204 -3.48 10.70 -12.39
CA LEU A 204 -3.40 10.65 -13.85
C LEU A 204 -2.92 9.30 -14.36
N GLN A 205 -1.95 8.67 -13.70
CA GLN A 205 -1.47 7.33 -14.06
C GLN A 205 -2.58 6.29 -13.93
N VAL A 206 -3.30 6.28 -12.81
CA VAL A 206 -4.41 5.33 -12.55
C VAL A 206 -5.54 5.58 -13.56
N PHE A 207 -5.92 6.85 -13.78
CA PHE A 207 -6.94 7.20 -14.77
C PHE A 207 -6.53 6.76 -16.18
N GLY A 208 -5.27 6.98 -16.57
CA GLY A 208 -4.72 6.52 -17.84
C GLY A 208 -4.85 5.01 -18.02
N GLN A 209 -4.55 4.23 -16.98
CA GLN A 209 -4.74 2.77 -17.01
C GLN A 209 -6.20 2.40 -17.23
N LEU A 210 -7.16 3.11 -16.60
CA LEU A 210 -8.59 2.87 -16.84
C LEU A 210 -8.98 3.04 -18.31
N THR A 211 -8.39 4.02 -19.00
CA THR A 211 -8.66 4.26 -20.43
C THR A 211 -8.12 3.16 -21.36
N THR A 212 -7.14 2.37 -20.90
CA THR A 212 -6.62 1.23 -21.68
C THR A 212 -7.55 0.02 -21.66
N PHE A 213 -8.48 -0.05 -20.70
CA PHE A 213 -9.44 -1.14 -20.63
C PHE A 213 -10.55 -0.94 -21.67
N HIS A 214 -10.54 -1.75 -22.72
CA HIS A 214 -11.53 -1.71 -23.78
C HIS A 214 -12.81 -2.47 -23.39
N ILE A 215 -13.70 -1.81 -22.64
CA ILE A 215 -15.00 -2.36 -22.28
C ILE A 215 -16.07 -1.68 -23.14
N SER A 216 -16.74 -2.47 -23.99
CA SER A 216 -17.69 -1.98 -25.00
C SER A 216 -18.92 -1.29 -24.39
N SER A 217 -19.34 -1.68 -23.18
CA SER A 217 -20.51 -1.12 -22.50
C SER A 217 -20.29 0.28 -21.92
N GLU A 218 -19.05 0.67 -21.62
CA GLU A 218 -18.73 1.91 -20.89
C GLU A 218 -17.99 2.94 -21.73
N LYS A 219 -17.76 2.63 -23.00
CA LYS A 219 -16.94 3.44 -23.91
C LYS A 219 -17.42 4.89 -24.01
N GLU A 220 -18.72 5.14 -24.01
CA GLU A 220 -19.26 6.50 -24.13
C GLU A 220 -19.09 7.29 -22.84
N SER A 221 -19.43 6.70 -21.69
CA SER A 221 -19.25 7.34 -20.37
C SER A 221 -17.77 7.59 -20.06
N LEU A 222 -16.87 6.67 -20.43
CA LEU A 222 -15.43 6.87 -20.29
C LEU A 222 -14.90 7.96 -21.23
N ARG A 223 -15.46 8.06 -22.45
CA ARG A 223 -15.16 9.15 -23.39
C ARG A 223 -15.58 10.50 -22.82
N GLU A 224 -16.74 10.58 -22.19
CA GLU A 224 -17.19 11.79 -21.48
C GLU A 224 -16.24 12.16 -20.33
N GLN A 225 -15.79 11.18 -19.53
CA GLN A 225 -14.79 11.43 -18.48
C GLN A 225 -13.46 11.93 -19.07
N LEU A 226 -12.99 11.37 -20.19
CA LEU A 226 -11.76 11.81 -20.86
C LEU A 226 -11.89 13.25 -21.36
N LEU A 227 -12.96 13.54 -22.11
CA LEU A 227 -13.20 14.87 -22.68
C LEU A 227 -13.40 15.92 -21.58
N GLY A 228 -14.11 15.56 -20.51
CA GLY A 228 -14.38 16.44 -19.37
C GLY A 228 -13.15 16.78 -18.52
N ASN A 229 -12.02 16.10 -18.73
CA ASN A 229 -10.75 16.33 -18.03
C ASN A 229 -9.61 16.75 -18.99
N LEU A 230 -9.92 16.99 -20.26
CA LEU A 230 -8.93 17.32 -21.30
C LEU A 230 -8.09 18.55 -20.94
N VAL A 231 -8.71 19.58 -20.36
CA VAL A 231 -8.00 20.80 -19.95
C VAL A 231 -6.93 20.49 -18.90
N CYS A 232 -7.25 19.67 -17.89
CA CYS A 232 -6.31 19.26 -16.86
C CYS A 232 -5.13 18.47 -17.46
N PHE A 233 -5.40 17.59 -18.43
CA PHE A 233 -4.35 16.84 -19.12
C PHE A 233 -3.43 17.75 -19.95
N LEU A 234 -3.98 18.75 -20.64
CA LEU A 234 -3.19 19.71 -21.41
C LEU A 234 -2.31 20.57 -20.50
N MET A 235 -2.82 21.00 -19.35
CA MET A 235 -2.02 21.73 -18.35
C MET A 235 -0.85 20.88 -17.84
N TYR A 236 -1.10 19.61 -17.51
CA TYR A 236 -0.06 18.68 -17.08
C TYR A 236 1.06 18.49 -18.14
N ILE A 237 0.68 18.31 -19.41
CA ILE A 237 1.65 18.20 -20.51
C ILE A 237 2.47 19.48 -20.65
N ASN A 238 1.86 20.66 -20.47
CA ASN A 238 2.59 21.92 -20.55
C ASN A 238 3.61 22.09 -19.42
N GLU A 239 3.22 21.76 -18.18
CA GLU A 239 4.11 21.81 -17.01
C GLU A 239 5.31 20.87 -17.16
N THR A 240 5.09 19.61 -17.54
CA THR A 240 6.18 18.63 -17.74
C THR A 240 7.18 19.09 -18.82
N ASN A 241 6.71 19.71 -19.91
CA ASN A 241 7.59 20.27 -20.92
C ASN A 241 8.41 21.47 -20.41
N SER A 242 7.86 22.27 -19.49
CA SER A 242 8.59 23.38 -18.85
C SER A 242 9.69 22.89 -17.89
N GLU A 243 9.47 21.80 -17.16
CA GLU A 243 10.50 21.20 -16.28
C GLU A 243 11.65 20.57 -17.09
N VAL A 244 11.33 19.95 -18.22
CA VAL A 244 12.32 19.41 -19.17
C VAL A 244 13.12 20.55 -19.84
N SER A 245 12.47 21.67 -20.15
CA SER A 245 13.16 22.85 -20.73
C SER A 245 14.08 23.55 -19.74
N ASN A 246 13.74 23.56 -18.45
CA ASN A 246 14.56 24.16 -17.39
C ASN A 246 15.69 23.24 -16.88
N SER A 247 15.60 21.92 -17.08
CA SER A 247 16.66 20.96 -16.73
C SER A 247 17.74 20.82 -17.81
N GLY A 248 17.49 21.30 -19.04
CA GLY A 248 18.48 21.36 -20.12
C GLY A 248 19.48 22.54 -20.05
N ASN A 249 19.43 23.36 -18.99
CA ASN A 249 20.26 24.56 -18.82
C ASN A 249 21.14 24.53 -17.54
N LYS A 250 21.55 23.34 -17.10
CA LYS A 250 22.57 23.15 -16.05
C LYS A 250 23.77 22.37 -16.55
#